data_AF-A0A3S0DM33-F1
#
_entry.id   AF-A0A3S0DM33-F1
#
_cell.length_a   1.000
_cell.length_b   1.000
_cell.length_c   1.000
_cell.angle_alpha   90.00
_cell.angle_beta   90.00
_cell.angle_gamma   90.00
#
_symmetry.space_group_name_H-M   'P 1'
#
loop_
_entity.id
_entity.type
_entity.pdbx_description
1 polymer ?
#
loop_
_entity_poly.entity_id
_entity_poly.type
_entity_poly.pdbx_seq_one_letter_code
_entity_poly.pdbx_strand_id
1 'polypeptide(L)' 'MSNHTYRVTEIVGTSNEGIDQAIRNGIARAGQTLRNLDWSETEITKPPPA' A
#
# COMPACT_ATOMS: atom_id res chain seq x y z
N MET A 1 -3.13 27.49 9.55
CA MET A 1 -2.97 26.18 8.88
C MET A 1 -1.85 25.45 9.58
N SER A 2 -2.11 24.28 10.16
CA SER A 2 -1.05 23.44 10.72
C SER A 2 -0.16 22.96 9.57
N ASN A 3 1.16 23.09 9.72
CA ASN A 3 2.11 22.55 8.74
C ASN A 3 2.27 21.05 9.01
N HIS A 4 1.49 20.24 8.31
CA HIS A 4 1.63 18.78 8.36
C HIS A 4 2.78 18.36 7.45
N THR A 5 3.70 17.55 8.00
CA THR A 5 4.73 16.87 7.21
C THR A 5 4.30 15.42 7.04
N TYR A 6 4.30 14.95 5.79
CA TYR A 6 3.97 13.57 5.46
C TYR A 6 5.22 12.82 5.00
N ARG A 7 5.24 11.52 5.26
CA ARG A 7 6.24 10.59 4.74
C ARG A 7 5.60 9.73 3.67
N VAL A 8 6.20 9.69 2.48
CA VAL A 8 5.81 8.76 1.41
C VAL A 8 6.80 7.59 1.40
N THR A 9 6.28 6.37 1.35
CA THR A 9 7.09 5.15 1.22
C THR A 9 6.42 4.14 0.31
N GLU A 10 7.23 3.41 -0.45
CA GLU A 10 6.76 2.36 -1.37
C GLU A 10 6.55 1.04 -0.63
N ILE A 11 5.43 0.37 -0.90
CA ILE A 11 5.05 -0.91 -0.31
C ILE A 11 4.54 -1.82 -1.43
N VAL A 12 5.03 -3.07 -1.47
CA VAL A 12 4.57 -4.07 -2.44
C VAL A 12 3.63 -5.06 -1.73
N GLY A 13 2.36 -4.99 -2.10
CA GLY A 13 1.35 -5.97 -1.72
C GLY A 13 1.28 -7.11 -2.73
N THR A 14 0.98 -8.33 -2.27
CA THR A 14 0.83 -9.51 -3.15
C THR A 14 -0.41 -10.31 -2.78
N SER A 15 -0.99 -10.99 -3.76
CA SER A 15 -2.18 -11.82 -3.63
C SER A 15 -2.28 -12.77 -4.84
N ASN A 16 -2.86 -13.95 -4.61
CA ASN A 16 -3.25 -14.88 -5.68
C ASN A 16 -4.69 -14.65 -6.19
N GLU A 17 -5.49 -13.82 -5.49
CA GLU A 17 -6.90 -13.58 -5.80
C GLU A 17 -7.09 -12.35 -6.69
N GLY A 18 -6.25 -11.32 -6.55
CA GLY A 18 -6.31 -10.14 -7.40
C GLY A 18 -5.71 -8.88 -6.78
N ILE A 19 -5.83 -7.78 -7.52
CA ILE A 19 -5.21 -6.49 -7.19
C ILE A 19 -5.79 -5.91 -5.89
N ASP A 20 -7.11 -5.94 -5.71
CA ASP A 20 -7.75 -5.40 -4.50
C ASP A 20 -7.25 -6.07 -3.22
N GLN A 21 -7.10 -7.40 -3.25
CA GLN A 21 -6.55 -8.13 -2.11
C GLN A 21 -5.05 -7.85 -1.95
N ALA A 22 -4.27 -7.73 -3.04
CA ALA A 22 -2.87 -7.36 -2.96
C ALA A 22 -2.68 -5.99 -2.27
N ILE A 23 -3.47 -4.98 -2.65
CA ILE A 23 -3.44 -3.64 -2.03
C ILE A 23 -3.78 -3.74 -0.54
N ARG A 24 -4.88 -4.43 -0.18
CA ARG A 24 -5.28 -4.61 1.23
C ARG A 24 -4.20 -5.30 2.06
N ASN A 25 -3.54 -6.32 1.50
CA ASN A 25 -2.44 -7.02 2.17
C ASN A 25 -1.24 -6.08 2.43
N GLY A 26 -0.88 -5.26 1.44
CA GLY A 26 0.17 -4.25 1.57
C GLY A 26 -0.12 -3.22 2.67
N ILE A 27 -1.34 -2.64 2.65
CA ILE A 27 -1.78 -1.67 3.65
C ILE A 27 -1.83 -2.29 5.05
N ALA A 28 -2.37 -3.50 5.19
CA ALA A 28 -2.43 -4.20 6.47
C ALA A 28 -1.04 -4.44 7.05
N ARG A 29 -0.07 -4.88 6.22
CA ARG A 29 1.31 -5.08 6.66
C ARG A 29 2.01 -3.77 7.02
N ALA A 30 1.77 -2.71 6.26
CA ALA A 30 2.29 -1.38 6.55
C ALA A 30 1.75 -0.85 7.90
N GLY A 31 0.45 -1.01 8.15
CA GLY A 31 -0.23 -0.53 9.37
C GLY A 31 0.24 -1.18 10.67
N GLN A 32 0.93 -2.33 10.60
CA GLN A 32 1.58 -2.94 11.76
C GLN A 32 2.78 -2.13 12.26
N THR A 33 3.39 -1.31 11.40
CA THR A 33 4.65 -0.59 11.70
C THR A 33 4.58 0.90 11.45
N LEU A 34 3.71 1.35 10.54
CA LEU A 34 3.51 2.75 10.19
C LEU A 34 2.22 3.25 10.86
N ARG A 35 2.33 4.38 11.56
CA ARG A 35 1.19 5.05 12.20
C ARG A 35 0.67 6.13 11.27
N ASN A 36 -0.62 6.43 11.39
CA ASN A 36 -1.28 7.51 10.68
C ASN A 36 -1.19 7.35 9.15
N LEU A 37 -1.38 6.12 8.66
CA LEU A 37 -1.59 5.88 7.23
C LEU A 37 -2.89 6.54 6.80
N ASP A 38 -2.81 7.40 5.79
CA ASP A 38 -3.91 8.30 5.43
C ASP A 38 -4.38 8.09 3.98
N TRP A 39 -3.44 7.84 3.05
CA TRP A 39 -3.78 7.44 1.68
C TRP A 39 -2.77 6.43 1.11
N SER A 40 -3.18 5.79 0.02
CA SER A 40 -2.34 4.94 -0.82
C SER A 40 -2.59 5.24 -2.28
N GLU A 41 -1.56 5.17 -3.10
CA GLU A 41 -1.64 5.28 -4.56
C GLU A 41 -1.04 4.03 -5.19
N THR A 42 -1.63 3.56 -6.29
CA THR A 42 -1.16 2.36 -6.99
C THR A 42 -0.33 2.78 -8.20
N GLU A 43 0.98 2.52 -8.14
CA GLU A 43 1.93 2.85 -9.21
C GLU A 43 2.00 1.76 -10.29
N ILE A 44 2.10 0.49 -9.88
CA ILE A 44 2.31 -0.64 -10.79
C ILE A 44 1.54 -1.88 -10.34
N THR A 45 0.92 -2.53 -11.30
CA THR A 45 0.28 -3.84 -11.12
C THR A 45 0.97 -4.85 -12.03
N LYS A 46 1.61 -5.86 -11.45
CA LYS A 46 2.20 -6.95 -12.22
C LYS A 46 1.14 -8.01 -12.53
N PRO A 47 0.92 -8.41 -13.80
CA PRO A 47 0.03 -9.51 -14.12
C PRO A 47 0.59 -10.84 -13.58
N PRO A 48 -0.27 -11.83 -13.27
CA PRO A 48 0.17 -13.16 -12.88
C PRO A 48 1.08 -13.77 -13.96
N PRO A 49 2.09 -14.59 -13.58
CA PRO A 49 2.91 -15.30 -14.56
C PRO A 49 2.04 -16.20 -15.42
N ALA A 50 2.33 -16.22 -16.74
CA ALA A 50 1.66 -17.06 -17.72
C ALA A 50 1.94 -18.55 -17.52
#